data_AF-A0A7Y7P981-F1
#
_entry.id   AF-A0A7Y7P981-F1
#
_cell.length_a   1.000
_cell.length_b   1.000
_cell.length_c   1.000
_cell.angle_alpha   90.00
_cell.angle_beta   90.00
_cell.angle_gamma   90.00
#
_symmetry.space_group_name_H-M   'P 1'
#
loop_
_entity.id
_entity.type
_entity.pdbx_description
1 polymer ?
#
loop_
_entity_poly.entity_id
_entity_poly.type
_entity_poly.pdbx_seq_one_letter_code
_entity_poly.pdbx_strand_id
1 'polypeptide(L)'
;MRSFIYIFLLALIYLVCGARSCNEEGSKSKVKEDSVVLLARDSVKNAVEGSLISKQNLLSYETSATLKLNNLFNYLKIIADPGLDKSFRQKAAEMSTALFYRNNTRIQGFTSLLYGNEISTANEMMNAGLENKFHQTLTLDSSWVEMHLQQSNDSTINGKLAFLVEFKEQSAQKKIPFEVSVYLIKRSKSFGKDSIQTWEVYLGEIAGRK
;
A
#
# COMPACT_ATOMS: atom_id res chain seq x y z
N MET A 1 37.30 67.03 14.96
CA MET A 1 36.51 65.79 15.17
C MET A 1 35.19 65.76 14.40
N ARG A 2 34.27 66.74 14.53
CA ARG A 2 32.95 66.69 13.85
C ARG A 2 32.99 66.35 12.35
N SER A 3 33.94 66.91 11.57
CA SER A 3 34.04 66.65 10.13
C SER A 3 34.37 65.19 9.76
N PHE A 4 35.13 64.46 10.60
CA PHE A 4 35.40 63.03 10.38
C PHE A 4 34.15 62.17 10.57
N ILE A 5 33.25 62.56 11.47
CA ILE A 5 31.97 61.86 11.69
C ILE A 5 31.12 61.96 10.41
N TYR A 6 31.03 63.14 9.80
CA TYR A 6 30.28 63.31 8.54
C TYR A 6 30.84 62.48 7.38
N ILE A 7 32.18 62.41 7.24
CA ILE A 7 32.82 61.59 6.20
C ILE A 7 32.52 60.10 6.43
N PHE A 8 32.60 59.62 7.67
CA PHE A 8 32.31 58.23 8.01
C PHE A 8 30.83 57.88 7.80
N LEU A 9 29.92 58.80 8.13
CA LEU A 9 28.48 58.61 7.97
C LEU A 9 28.07 58.61 6.48
N LEU A 10 28.70 59.46 5.65
CA LEU A 10 28.58 59.41 4.18
C LEU A 10 29.08 58.09 3.59
N ALA A 11 30.23 57.59 4.05
CA ALA A 11 30.77 56.29 3.61
C ALA A 11 29.83 55.13 3.98
N LEU A 12 29.22 55.18 5.17
CA LEU A 12 28.28 54.15 5.65
C LEU A 12 26.96 54.18 4.86
N ILE A 13 26.41 55.36 4.56
CA ILE A 13 25.26 55.51 3.65
C ILE A 13 25.60 54.98 2.26
N TYR A 14 26.78 55.30 1.72
CA TYR A 14 27.22 54.81 0.41
C TYR A 14 27.38 53.28 0.39
N LEU A 15 27.78 52.66 1.50
CA LEU A 15 27.86 51.19 1.65
C LEU A 15 26.47 50.54 1.72
N VAL A 16 25.52 51.15 2.42
CA VAL A 16 24.14 50.66 2.52
C VAL A 16 23.36 50.85 1.21
N CYS A 17 23.56 51.97 0.50
CA CYS A 17 22.95 52.22 -0.81
C CYS A 17 23.68 51.51 -1.97
N GLY A 18 24.98 51.23 -1.80
CA GLY A 18 25.81 50.48 -2.74
C GLY A 18 25.71 48.96 -2.60
N ALA A 19 25.11 48.47 -1.50
CA ALA A 19 24.69 47.08 -1.36
C ALA A 19 23.61 46.78 -2.41
N ARG A 20 24.04 46.24 -3.56
CA ARG A 20 23.15 45.73 -4.61
C ARG A 20 22.06 44.89 -3.97
N SER A 21 20.80 45.31 -4.11
CA SER A 21 19.65 44.47 -3.87
C SER A 21 19.83 43.18 -4.68
N CYS A 22 19.93 42.03 -4.00
CA CYS A 22 20.01 40.72 -4.62
C CYS A 22 18.67 40.40 -5.29
N ASN A 23 18.48 40.91 -6.49
CA ASN A 23 17.25 40.76 -7.26
C ASN A 23 17.55 40.18 -8.66
N GLU A 24 18.44 39.18 -8.74
CA GLU A 24 18.77 38.51 -10.00
C GLU A 24 19.28 37.05 -9.87
N GLU A 25 18.76 36.25 -8.93
CA GLU A 25 19.03 34.79 -8.86
C GLU A 25 17.83 33.87 -9.18
N GLY A 26 16.66 34.44 -9.50
CA GLY A 26 15.43 33.69 -9.77
C GLY A 26 15.45 32.78 -11.01
N SER A 27 16.41 32.93 -11.92
CA SER A 27 16.51 32.17 -13.17
C SER A 27 17.56 31.05 -13.15
N LYS A 28 18.72 31.27 -12.52
CA LYS A 28 19.78 30.23 -12.42
C LYS A 28 19.55 29.24 -11.29
N SER A 29 18.89 29.65 -10.20
CA SER A 29 18.49 28.74 -9.12
C SER A 29 17.47 27.73 -9.65
N LYS A 30 16.37 28.20 -10.26
CA LYS A 30 15.32 27.34 -10.84
C LYS A 30 15.84 26.33 -11.85
N VAL A 31 16.71 26.70 -12.79
CA VAL A 31 17.25 25.71 -13.76
C VAL A 31 18.08 24.62 -13.08
N LYS A 32 18.81 24.94 -12.00
CA LYS A 32 19.50 23.91 -11.19
C LYS A 32 18.54 23.06 -10.39
N GLU A 33 17.54 23.67 -9.76
CA GLU A 33 16.53 22.97 -8.97
C GLU A 33 15.67 22.06 -9.84
N ASP A 34 15.16 22.55 -10.98
CA ASP A 34 14.43 21.80 -12.00
C ASP A 34 15.28 20.64 -12.56
N SER A 35 16.59 20.83 -12.81
CA SER A 35 17.47 19.75 -13.28
C SER A 35 17.77 18.70 -12.20
N VAL A 36 17.88 19.08 -10.93
CA VAL A 36 18.00 18.14 -9.81
C VAL A 36 16.69 17.38 -9.59
N VAL A 37 15.54 18.06 -9.69
CA VAL A 37 14.20 17.45 -9.61
C VAL A 37 13.96 16.54 -10.80
N LEU A 38 14.39 16.90 -12.02
CA LEU A 38 14.32 16.03 -13.20
C LEU A 38 15.23 14.81 -13.06
N LEU A 39 16.48 14.96 -12.60
CA LEU A 39 17.37 13.81 -12.38
C LEU A 39 16.88 12.89 -11.26
N ALA A 40 16.31 13.45 -10.18
CA ALA A 40 15.67 12.67 -9.12
C ALA A 40 14.41 11.96 -9.65
N ARG A 41 13.58 12.66 -10.44
CA ARG A 41 12.39 12.10 -11.11
C ARG A 41 12.77 10.98 -12.06
N ASP A 42 13.78 11.15 -12.90
CA ASP A 42 14.23 10.14 -13.87
C ASP A 42 14.94 8.97 -13.19
N SER A 43 15.67 9.21 -12.09
CA SER A 43 16.22 8.14 -11.25
C SER A 43 15.11 7.28 -10.62
N VAL A 44 14.11 7.93 -10.00
CA VAL A 44 12.92 7.24 -9.46
C VAL A 44 12.14 6.54 -10.57
N LYS A 45 11.91 7.22 -11.70
CA LYS A 45 11.21 6.67 -12.86
C LYS A 45 11.92 5.44 -13.41
N ASN A 46 13.24 5.48 -13.62
CA ASN A 46 13.99 4.32 -14.11
C ASN A 46 14.01 3.16 -13.09
N ALA A 47 14.07 3.46 -11.78
CA ALA A 47 13.97 2.45 -10.72
C ALA A 47 12.57 1.82 -10.59
N VAL A 48 11.52 2.52 -11.06
CA VAL A 48 10.11 2.10 -11.01
C VAL A 48 9.65 1.44 -12.33
N GLU A 49 10.10 1.95 -13.47
CA GLU A 49 9.70 1.51 -14.81
C GLU A 49 10.55 0.35 -15.34
N GLY A 50 11.77 0.16 -14.83
CA GLY A 50 12.67 -0.94 -15.18
C GLY A 50 11.97 -2.30 -15.25
N SER A 51 12.26 -3.07 -16.31
CA SER A 51 11.61 -4.36 -16.58
C SER A 51 11.98 -5.45 -15.57
N LEU A 52 13.11 -5.32 -14.88
CA LEU A 52 13.62 -6.26 -13.90
C LEU A 52 13.49 -5.68 -12.49
N ILE A 53 12.56 -6.24 -11.70
CA ILE A 53 12.45 -5.91 -10.27
C ILE A 53 13.64 -6.50 -9.52
N SER A 54 14.35 -5.68 -8.74
CA SER A 54 15.46 -6.15 -7.91
C SER A 54 15.00 -7.13 -6.83
N LYS A 55 15.87 -8.05 -6.40
CA LYS A 55 15.55 -9.00 -5.31
C LYS A 55 15.10 -8.29 -4.02
N GLN A 56 15.69 -7.13 -3.70
CA GLN A 56 15.32 -6.33 -2.53
C GLN A 56 13.91 -5.72 -2.66
N ASN A 57 13.52 -5.30 -3.87
CA ASN A 57 12.17 -4.82 -4.14
C ASN A 57 11.15 -5.97 -4.03
N LEU A 58 11.47 -7.18 -4.53
CA LEU A 58 10.62 -8.37 -4.38
C LEU A 58 10.34 -8.70 -2.90
N LEU A 59 11.37 -8.72 -2.04
CA LEU A 59 11.20 -8.92 -0.58
C LEU A 59 10.31 -7.83 0.07
N SER A 60 10.40 -6.60 -0.43
CA SER A 60 9.56 -5.49 0.03
C SER A 60 8.09 -5.67 -0.39
N TYR A 61 7.84 -6.23 -1.58
CA TYR A 61 6.50 -6.59 -2.05
C TYR A 61 5.93 -7.82 -1.33
N GLU A 62 6.75 -8.82 -0.98
CA GLU A 62 6.35 -9.94 -0.11
C GLU A 62 5.93 -9.44 1.28
N THR A 63 6.71 -8.52 1.86
CA THR A 63 6.36 -7.85 3.12
C THR A 63 5.04 -7.08 2.99
N SER A 64 4.82 -6.37 1.87
CA SER A 64 3.55 -5.67 1.58
C SER A 64 2.36 -6.64 1.41
N ALA A 65 2.58 -7.83 0.86
CA ALA A 65 1.55 -8.88 0.77
C ALA A 65 1.14 -9.37 2.16
N THR A 66 2.11 -9.62 3.05
CA THR A 66 1.86 -9.98 4.45
C THR A 66 1.08 -8.89 5.19
N LEU A 67 1.42 -7.61 4.97
CA LEU A 67 0.65 -6.48 5.53
C LEU A 67 -0.78 -6.41 4.99
N LYS A 68 -0.98 -6.68 3.69
CA LYS A 68 -2.33 -6.75 3.08
C LYS A 68 -3.15 -7.91 3.65
N LEU A 69 -2.54 -9.07 3.89
CA LEU A 69 -3.20 -10.19 4.57
C LEU A 69 -3.60 -9.80 6.01
N ASN A 70 -2.73 -9.18 6.78
CA ASN A 70 -3.08 -8.66 8.12
C ASN A 70 -4.25 -7.65 8.07
N ASN A 71 -4.23 -6.74 7.08
CA ASN A 71 -5.30 -5.76 6.89
C ASN A 71 -6.65 -6.42 6.55
N LEU A 72 -6.66 -7.50 5.76
CA LEU A 72 -7.88 -8.29 5.49
C LEU A 72 -8.53 -8.77 6.79
N PHE A 73 -7.78 -9.38 7.71
CA PHE A 73 -8.32 -9.82 9.00
C PHE A 73 -8.80 -8.66 9.88
N ASN A 74 -8.11 -7.51 9.85
CA ASN A 74 -8.55 -6.33 10.59
C ASN A 74 -9.85 -5.74 10.02
N TYR A 75 -10.03 -5.70 8.69
CA TYR A 75 -11.29 -5.30 8.09
C TYR A 75 -12.40 -6.31 8.33
N LEU A 76 -12.11 -7.62 8.28
CA LEU A 76 -13.11 -8.65 8.60
C LEU A 76 -13.65 -8.53 10.03
N LYS A 77 -12.80 -8.21 11.01
CA LYS A 77 -13.26 -7.91 12.39
C LYS A 77 -14.21 -6.71 12.44
N ILE A 78 -13.89 -5.62 11.72
CA ILE A 78 -14.75 -4.43 11.64
C ILE A 78 -16.09 -4.76 10.95
N ILE A 79 -16.06 -5.52 9.85
CA ILE A 79 -17.26 -5.94 9.12
C ILE A 79 -18.15 -6.84 9.99
N ALA A 80 -17.54 -7.71 10.81
CA ALA A 80 -18.22 -8.66 11.69
C ALA A 80 -18.92 -8.02 12.90
N ASP A 81 -18.45 -6.86 13.36
CA ASP A 81 -18.93 -6.23 14.61
C ASP A 81 -20.31 -5.56 14.41
N PRO A 82 -21.39 -6.08 15.02
CA PRO A 82 -22.72 -5.48 14.91
C PRO A 82 -22.89 -4.20 15.75
N GLY A 83 -21.96 -3.92 16.68
CA GLY A 83 -21.95 -2.69 17.49
C GLY A 83 -21.39 -1.47 16.77
N LEU A 84 -20.73 -1.66 15.61
CA LEU A 84 -20.24 -0.56 14.78
C LEU A 84 -21.30 -0.08 13.80
N ASP A 85 -21.31 1.24 13.55
CA ASP A 85 -22.21 1.85 12.58
C ASP A 85 -22.01 1.25 11.17
N LYS A 86 -23.14 1.09 10.45
CA LYS A 86 -23.17 0.46 9.14
C LYS A 86 -22.23 1.12 8.12
N SER A 87 -22.02 2.43 8.19
CA SER A 87 -21.12 3.15 7.29
C SER A 87 -19.64 2.76 7.47
N PHE A 88 -19.17 2.55 8.71
CA PHE A 88 -17.81 2.04 8.97
C PHE A 88 -17.65 0.62 8.46
N ARG A 89 -18.65 -0.24 8.68
CA ARG A 89 -18.65 -1.63 8.22
C ARG A 89 -18.64 -1.72 6.69
N GLN A 90 -19.47 -0.91 6.02
CA GLN A 90 -19.46 -0.75 4.56
C GLN A 90 -18.10 -0.27 4.06
N LYS A 91 -17.48 0.71 4.73
CA LYS A 91 -16.15 1.19 4.32
C LYS A 91 -15.06 0.13 4.48
N ALA A 92 -15.11 -0.65 5.56
CA ALA A 92 -14.22 -1.79 5.73
C ALA A 92 -14.43 -2.87 4.65
N ALA A 93 -15.68 -3.15 4.25
CA ALA A 93 -15.99 -4.05 3.14
C ALA A 93 -15.42 -3.58 1.79
N GLU A 94 -15.53 -2.29 1.47
CA GLU A 94 -14.89 -1.68 0.29
C GLU A 94 -13.36 -1.84 0.32
N MET A 95 -12.73 -1.47 1.45
CA MET A 95 -11.29 -1.54 1.62
C MET A 95 -10.77 -2.98 1.54
N SER A 96 -11.52 -3.92 2.13
CA SER A 96 -11.23 -5.36 2.10
C SER A 96 -11.33 -5.93 0.69
N THR A 97 -12.39 -5.58 -0.07
CA THR A 97 -12.54 -5.98 -1.48
C THR A 97 -11.38 -5.45 -2.33
N ALA A 98 -10.95 -4.21 -2.10
CA ALA A 98 -9.83 -3.59 -2.80
C ALA A 98 -8.44 -4.21 -2.49
N LEU A 99 -8.33 -5.12 -1.52
CA LEU A 99 -7.11 -5.90 -1.31
C LEU A 99 -6.95 -7.01 -2.37
N PHE A 100 -8.04 -7.50 -2.94
CA PHE A 100 -8.04 -8.59 -3.91
C PHE A 100 -7.83 -8.08 -5.33
N TYR A 101 -7.19 -8.90 -6.18
CA TYR A 101 -6.96 -8.54 -7.59
C TYR A 101 -8.28 -8.33 -8.35
N ARG A 102 -9.33 -9.09 -8.01
CA ARG A 102 -10.66 -9.03 -8.62
C ARG A 102 -11.74 -9.22 -7.56
N ASN A 103 -12.90 -8.60 -7.77
CA ASN A 103 -14.05 -8.74 -6.86
C ASN A 103 -14.57 -10.19 -6.80
N ASN A 104 -14.38 -10.96 -7.86
CA ASN A 104 -14.75 -12.37 -7.97
C ASN A 104 -13.58 -13.35 -7.67
N THR A 105 -12.52 -12.89 -7.00
CA THR A 105 -11.46 -13.78 -6.50
C THR A 105 -12.05 -14.86 -5.59
N ARG A 106 -11.66 -16.12 -5.82
CA ARG A 106 -12.21 -17.28 -5.13
C ARG A 106 -11.71 -17.41 -3.69
N ILE A 107 -12.58 -17.84 -2.78
CA ILE A 107 -12.24 -18.09 -1.38
C ILE A 107 -12.87 -19.43 -0.94
N GLN A 108 -12.10 -20.52 -1.06
CA GLN A 108 -12.55 -21.89 -0.76
C GLN A 108 -12.15 -22.31 0.67
N GLY A 109 -13.06 -22.96 1.40
CA GLY A 109 -12.84 -23.49 2.76
C GLY A 109 -12.63 -22.45 3.88
N PHE A 110 -12.17 -21.24 3.58
CA PHE A 110 -12.04 -20.16 4.57
C PHE A 110 -13.40 -19.58 4.97
N THR A 111 -14.32 -19.53 4.02
CA THR A 111 -15.65 -18.93 4.17
C THR A 111 -16.59 -19.81 4.99
N SER A 112 -16.48 -21.15 4.91
CA SER A 112 -17.27 -22.07 5.75
C SER A 112 -16.98 -21.92 7.24
N LEU A 113 -15.77 -21.48 7.62
CA LEU A 113 -15.46 -21.11 9.00
C LEU A 113 -16.26 -19.87 9.46
N LEU A 114 -16.61 -18.93 8.59
CA LEU A 114 -17.28 -17.69 8.98
C LEU A 114 -18.78 -17.85 9.19
N TYR A 115 -19.49 -18.61 8.34
CA TYR A 115 -20.97 -18.70 8.37
C TYR A 115 -21.53 -20.10 7.99
N GLY A 116 -20.70 -21.14 7.98
CA GLY A 116 -21.12 -22.55 7.91
C GLY A 116 -21.43 -23.14 6.52
N ASN A 117 -21.76 -22.32 5.53
CA ASN A 117 -21.93 -22.74 4.12
C ASN A 117 -20.69 -22.40 3.29
N GLU A 118 -20.59 -22.83 2.02
CA GLU A 118 -19.55 -22.31 1.11
C GLU A 118 -20.04 -21.07 0.34
N ILE A 119 -19.18 -20.05 0.27
CA ILE A 119 -19.29 -18.84 -0.53
C ILE A 119 -18.12 -18.87 -1.49
N SER A 120 -18.39 -18.56 -2.75
CA SER A 120 -17.41 -18.75 -3.81
C SER A 120 -16.39 -17.61 -3.91
N THR A 121 -16.75 -16.37 -3.51
CA THR A 121 -15.94 -15.17 -3.78
C THR A 121 -15.74 -14.21 -2.60
N ALA A 122 -14.70 -13.38 -2.72
CA ALA A 122 -14.42 -12.28 -1.80
C ALA A 122 -15.60 -11.30 -1.62
N ASN A 123 -16.24 -10.87 -2.71
CA ASN A 123 -17.35 -9.91 -2.64
C ASN A 123 -18.59 -10.48 -1.93
N GLU A 124 -18.94 -11.74 -2.20
CA GLU A 124 -20.01 -12.44 -1.48
C GLU A 124 -19.71 -12.57 0.02
N MET A 125 -18.45 -12.83 0.38
CA MET A 125 -18.03 -12.90 1.79
C MET A 125 -18.20 -11.54 2.50
N MET A 126 -17.83 -10.43 1.86
CA MET A 126 -18.04 -9.10 2.46
C MET A 126 -19.53 -8.79 2.65
N ASN A 127 -20.37 -9.12 1.66
CA ASN A 127 -21.82 -8.93 1.75
C ASN A 127 -22.43 -9.76 2.88
N ALA A 128 -22.04 -11.03 3.03
CA ALA A 128 -22.48 -11.87 4.15
C ALA A 128 -22.10 -11.27 5.52
N GLY A 129 -20.91 -10.68 5.63
CA GLY A 129 -20.48 -9.98 6.84
C GLY A 129 -21.33 -8.73 7.14
N LEU A 130 -21.65 -7.91 6.13
CA LEU A 130 -22.54 -6.75 6.26
C LEU A 130 -23.99 -7.12 6.63
N GLU A 131 -24.43 -8.32 6.26
CA GLU A 131 -25.73 -8.88 6.62
C GLU A 131 -25.75 -9.57 7.99
N ASN A 132 -24.66 -9.45 8.78
CA ASN A 132 -24.47 -10.09 10.09
C ASN A 132 -24.51 -11.63 10.04
N LYS A 133 -24.18 -12.25 8.90
CA LYS A 133 -24.19 -13.71 8.75
C LYS A 133 -22.95 -14.39 9.33
N PHE A 134 -21.92 -13.64 9.75
CA PHE A 134 -20.74 -14.22 10.38
C PHE A 134 -21.07 -14.72 11.79
N HIS A 135 -20.95 -16.03 12.00
CA HIS A 135 -21.22 -16.70 13.27
C HIS A 135 -20.01 -16.69 14.23
N GLN A 136 -18.81 -16.41 13.71
CA GLN A 136 -17.59 -16.34 14.52
C GLN A 136 -16.59 -15.29 13.99
N THR A 137 -15.75 -14.78 14.88
CA THR A 137 -14.60 -13.94 14.53
C THR A 137 -13.38 -14.82 14.27
N LEU A 138 -12.67 -14.57 13.17
CA LEU A 138 -11.39 -15.20 12.85
C LEU A 138 -10.22 -14.29 13.24
N THR A 139 -9.16 -14.87 13.80
CA THR A 139 -7.88 -14.20 14.02
C THR A 139 -6.81 -14.79 13.09
N LEU A 140 -5.94 -13.92 12.56
CA LEU A 140 -4.70 -14.35 11.94
C LEU A 140 -3.70 -14.62 13.07
N ASP A 141 -3.24 -15.86 13.18
CA ASP A 141 -2.24 -16.26 14.17
C ASP A 141 -0.82 -16.01 13.65
N SER A 142 -0.55 -16.50 12.44
CA SER A 142 0.77 -16.42 11.80
C SER A 142 0.65 -16.52 10.29
N SER A 143 1.63 -15.96 9.58
CA SER A 143 1.71 -16.01 8.11
C SER A 143 3.16 -15.99 7.66
N TRP A 144 3.49 -16.76 6.61
CA TRP A 144 4.82 -16.86 6.03
C TRP A 144 4.76 -16.92 4.50
N VAL A 145 5.89 -16.65 3.85
CA VAL A 145 6.04 -16.83 2.40
C VAL A 145 6.18 -18.32 2.13
N GLU A 146 5.26 -18.87 1.35
CA GLU A 146 5.25 -20.27 0.93
C GLU A 146 5.90 -20.42 -0.46
N MET A 147 5.65 -19.46 -1.35
CA MET A 147 6.30 -19.35 -2.64
C MET A 147 6.68 -17.90 -2.88
N HIS A 148 7.98 -17.63 -2.99
CA HIS A 148 8.52 -16.31 -3.30
C HIS A 148 7.96 -15.75 -4.62
N LEU A 149 7.96 -14.43 -4.76
CA LEU A 149 7.51 -13.74 -5.96
C LEU A 149 8.39 -14.10 -7.16
N GLN A 150 7.81 -14.82 -8.13
CA GLN A 150 8.44 -15.25 -9.38
C GLN A 150 7.72 -14.63 -10.58
N GLN A 151 8.50 -14.17 -11.56
CA GLN A 151 7.94 -13.50 -12.73
C GLN A 151 7.16 -14.49 -13.60
N SER A 152 5.90 -14.18 -13.87
CA SER A 152 5.01 -15.00 -14.72
C SER A 152 4.88 -14.45 -16.13
N ASN A 153 4.95 -13.12 -16.28
CA ASN A 153 5.06 -12.40 -17.56
C ASN A 153 5.55 -10.95 -17.29
N ASP A 154 5.65 -10.12 -18.32
CA ASP A 154 6.19 -8.75 -18.25
C ASP A 154 5.39 -7.77 -17.38
N SER A 155 4.13 -8.12 -17.05
CA SER A 155 3.19 -7.28 -16.30
C SER A 155 2.73 -7.90 -14.98
N THR A 156 3.09 -9.16 -14.71
CA THR A 156 2.57 -9.97 -13.61
C THR A 156 3.65 -10.85 -12.99
N ILE A 157 3.82 -10.74 -11.67
CA ILE A 157 4.69 -11.56 -10.84
C ILE A 157 3.83 -12.25 -9.78
N ASN A 158 4.01 -13.56 -9.60
CA ASN A 158 3.13 -14.41 -8.79
C ASN A 158 3.91 -14.99 -7.59
N GLY A 159 3.23 -15.11 -6.44
CA GLY A 159 3.74 -15.77 -5.23
C GLY A 159 2.63 -16.43 -4.45
N LYS A 160 2.96 -17.01 -3.28
CA LYS A 160 1.98 -17.50 -2.31
C LYS A 160 2.42 -17.17 -0.89
N LEU A 161 1.47 -16.77 -0.06
CA LEU A 161 1.61 -16.82 1.40
C LEU A 161 0.82 -18.02 1.92
N ALA A 162 1.32 -18.65 2.98
CA ALA A 162 0.53 -19.55 3.81
C ALA A 162 0.33 -18.92 5.19
N PHE A 163 -0.76 -19.29 5.85
CA PHE A 163 -1.16 -18.69 7.12
C PHE A 163 -1.99 -19.64 7.98
N LEU A 164 -1.93 -19.43 9.30
CA LEU A 164 -2.79 -20.08 10.28
C LEU A 164 -3.92 -19.13 10.69
N VAL A 165 -5.14 -19.62 10.57
CA VAL A 165 -6.34 -18.97 11.10
C VAL A 165 -6.68 -19.60 12.43
N GLU A 166 -6.85 -18.76 13.45
CA GLU A 166 -7.29 -19.16 14.78
C GLU A 166 -8.75 -18.77 15.02
N PHE A 167 -9.48 -19.65 15.70
CA PHE A 167 -10.86 -19.43 16.14
C PHE A 167 -11.19 -20.31 17.35
N LYS A 168 -12.31 -20.01 18.02
CA LYS A 168 -12.81 -20.78 19.16
C LYS A 168 -13.95 -21.70 18.72
N GLU A 169 -13.83 -22.99 19.01
CA GLU A 169 -14.86 -23.99 18.76
C GLU A 169 -15.04 -24.86 20.01
N GLN A 170 -16.25 -24.88 20.58
CA GLN A 170 -16.59 -25.69 21.76
C GLN A 170 -15.58 -25.53 22.93
N SER A 171 -15.21 -24.29 23.24
CA SER A 171 -14.20 -23.91 24.26
C SER A 171 -12.74 -24.32 23.97
N ALA A 172 -12.47 -25.03 22.87
CA ALA A 172 -11.12 -25.26 22.37
C ALA A 172 -10.69 -24.15 21.38
N GLN A 173 -9.41 -23.80 21.38
CA GLN A 173 -8.83 -22.83 20.45
C GLN A 173 -8.16 -23.58 19.29
N LYS A 174 -8.80 -23.60 18.11
CA LYS A 174 -8.35 -24.34 16.94
C LYS A 174 -7.56 -23.45 15.99
N LYS A 175 -6.60 -24.05 15.29
CA LYS A 175 -5.82 -23.42 14.22
C LYS A 175 -5.96 -24.22 12.93
N ILE A 176 -6.32 -23.58 11.83
CA ILE A 176 -6.47 -24.22 10.51
C ILE A 176 -5.54 -23.53 9.49
N PRO A 177 -4.79 -24.30 8.68
CA PRO A 177 -3.90 -23.75 7.67
C PRO A 177 -4.62 -23.39 6.37
N PHE A 178 -4.22 -22.27 5.80
CA PHE A 178 -4.68 -21.75 4.51
C PHE A 178 -3.49 -21.29 3.67
N GLU A 179 -3.71 -21.19 2.36
CA GLU A 179 -2.84 -20.46 1.44
C GLU A 179 -3.61 -19.34 0.73
N VAL A 180 -2.90 -18.28 0.37
CA VAL A 180 -3.40 -17.19 -0.48
C VAL A 180 -2.40 -16.90 -1.58
N SER A 181 -2.89 -16.86 -2.82
CA SER A 181 -2.08 -16.43 -3.96
C SER A 181 -1.75 -14.93 -3.84
N VAL A 182 -0.57 -14.52 -4.28
CA VAL A 182 -0.16 -13.11 -4.32
C VAL A 182 0.14 -12.71 -5.75
N TYR A 183 -0.41 -11.58 -6.17
CA TYR A 183 -0.16 -10.99 -7.49
C TYR A 183 0.48 -9.62 -7.33
N LEU A 184 1.63 -9.42 -7.95
CA LEU A 184 2.24 -8.11 -8.14
C LEU A 184 2.04 -7.69 -9.60
N ILE A 185 1.32 -6.59 -9.81
CA ILE A 185 0.78 -6.21 -11.13
C ILE A 185 1.20 -4.79 -11.47
N LYS A 186 1.73 -4.59 -12.68
CA LYS A 186 2.13 -3.26 -13.18
C LYS A 186 0.86 -2.47 -13.58
N ARG A 187 0.63 -1.31 -12.95
CA ARG A 187 -0.52 -0.43 -13.23
C ARG A 187 -0.10 1.02 -13.45
N SER A 188 -0.75 1.67 -14.41
CA SER A 188 -0.62 3.12 -14.63
C SER A 188 -1.32 3.89 -13.51
N LYS A 189 -0.59 4.77 -12.82
CA LYS A 189 -1.14 5.78 -11.90
C LYS A 189 -0.97 7.16 -12.47
N SER A 190 -2.05 7.95 -12.43
CA SER A 190 -2.02 9.35 -12.83
C SER A 190 -1.55 10.24 -11.68
N PHE A 191 -0.57 11.10 -11.94
CA PHE A 191 -0.02 12.07 -11.02
C PHE A 191 -0.08 13.46 -11.69
N GLY A 192 -1.17 14.18 -11.44
CA GLY A 192 -1.46 15.44 -12.14
C GLY A 192 -1.72 15.19 -13.64
N LYS A 193 -0.83 15.69 -14.50
CA LYS A 193 -0.88 15.49 -15.96
C LYS A 193 -0.07 14.27 -16.44
N ASP A 194 0.77 13.71 -15.57
CA ASP A 194 1.68 12.62 -15.91
C ASP A 194 1.08 11.27 -15.51
N SER A 195 1.57 10.18 -16.12
CA SER A 195 1.29 8.82 -15.67
C SER A 195 2.57 8.03 -15.44
N ILE A 196 2.62 7.27 -14.34
CA ILE A 196 3.77 6.46 -13.93
C ILE A 196 3.29 5.01 -13.77
N GLN A 197 4.05 4.06 -14.29
CA GLN A 197 3.78 2.63 -14.12
C GLN A 197 4.28 2.14 -12.76
N THR A 198 3.38 1.87 -11.82
CA THR A 198 3.74 1.36 -10.49
C THR A 198 3.33 -0.10 -10.32
N TRP A 199 4.18 -0.90 -9.69
CA TRP A 199 3.82 -2.25 -9.27
C TRP A 199 2.94 -2.23 -8.02
N GLU A 200 1.82 -2.95 -8.05
CA GLU A 200 0.87 -3.06 -6.96
C GLU A 200 0.64 -4.50 -6.53
N VAL A 201 0.67 -4.73 -5.21
CA VAL A 201 0.41 -6.04 -4.60
C VAL A 201 -1.09 -6.25 -4.40
N TYR A 202 -1.58 -7.43 -4.74
CA TYR A 202 -2.95 -7.88 -4.58
C TYR A 202 -3.00 -9.29 -3.99
N LEU A 203 -4.03 -9.55 -3.18
CA LEU A 203 -4.40 -10.88 -2.75
C LEU A 203 -5.17 -11.60 -3.87
N GLY A 204 -4.89 -12.89 -4.00
CA GLY A 204 -5.50 -13.80 -4.97
C GLY A 204 -6.38 -14.83 -4.29
N GLU A 205 -6.55 -15.96 -4.95
CA GLU A 205 -7.41 -17.04 -4.44
C GLU A 205 -6.93 -17.52 -3.07
N ILE A 206 -7.87 -17.72 -2.16
CA ILE A 206 -7.65 -18.31 -0.84
C ILE A 206 -8.18 -19.75 -0.86
N ALA A 207 -7.38 -20.69 -0.37
CA ALA A 207 -7.75 -22.10 -0.27
C ALA A 207 -7.28 -22.71 1.06
N GLY A 208 -8.08 -23.62 1.62
CA GLY A 208 -7.65 -24.45 2.76
C GLY A 208 -6.53 -25.40 2.36
N ARG A 209 -5.50 -25.52 3.22
CA ARG A 209 -4.48 -26.57 3.06
C ARG A 209 -5.04 -27.91 3.53
N LYS A 210 -4.77 -28.96 2.76
CA LYS A 210 -5.00 -30.36 3.12
C LYS A 210 -3.76 -30.93 3.80
#